data_AF-A0A497CLA2-F1
#
_entry.id   AF-A0A497CLA2-F1
#
_cell.length_a   1.000
_cell.length_b   1.000
_cell.length_c   1.000
_cell.angle_alpha   90.00
_cell.angle_beta   90.00
_cell.angle_gamma   90.00
#
_symmetry.space_group_name_H-M   'P 1'
#
loop_
_entity.id
_entity.type
_entity.pdbx_description
1 polymer ?
#
loop_
_entity_poly.entity_id
_entity_poly.type
_entity_poly.pdbx_seq_one_letter_code
_entity_poly.pdbx_strand_id
1 'polypeptide(L)'
;MDSEKLDIEFKKAIKRVNAHTDPFPADTLLRIYAYYKKATNDYSRPSSRTPIINAFKTNALFQTKDITEDEAKRIYIDLVNDYFLDKK
;
A
#
# COMPACT_ATOMS: atom_id res chain seq x y z
N MET A 1 -6.50 -13.77 12.14
CA MET A 1 -5.05 -13.52 12.26
C MET A 1 -4.80 -12.82 13.57
N ASP A 2 -3.84 -13.35 14.33
CA ASP A 2 -3.26 -12.66 15.47
C ASP A 2 -2.45 -11.43 15.00
N SER A 3 -2.34 -10.40 15.82
CA SER A 3 -1.74 -9.09 15.45
C SER A 3 -0.26 -9.24 15.07
N GLU A 4 0.49 -10.06 15.81
CA GLU A 4 1.90 -10.34 15.52
C GLU A 4 2.08 -11.05 14.16
N LYS A 5 1.21 -12.03 13.87
CA LYS A 5 1.21 -12.73 12.59
C LYS A 5 0.89 -11.78 11.43
N LEU A 6 -0.07 -10.87 11.62
CA LEU A 6 -0.44 -9.87 10.62
C LEU A 6 0.75 -8.95 10.28
N ASP A 7 1.48 -8.49 11.30
CA ASP A 7 2.66 -7.64 11.10
C ASP A 7 3.80 -8.36 10.36
N ILE A 8 4.01 -9.64 10.65
CA ILE A 8 5.00 -10.46 9.96
C ILE A 8 4.65 -10.59 8.47
N GLU A 9 3.39 -10.90 8.15
CA GLU A 9 2.94 -11.01 6.77
C GLU A 9 2.96 -9.66 6.04
N PHE A 10 2.59 -8.57 6.71
CA PHE A 10 2.69 -7.23 6.16
C PHE A 10 4.14 -6.86 5.81
N LYS A 11 5.10 -7.14 6.70
CA LYS A 11 6.53 -6.93 6.44
C LYS A 11 7.04 -7.78 5.27
N LYS A 12 6.57 -9.04 5.13
CA LYS A 12 6.91 -9.89 3.98
C LYS A 12 6.36 -9.31 2.67
N ALA A 13 5.12 -8.83 2.68
CA ALA A 13 4.50 -8.18 1.52
C ALA A 13 5.28 -6.92 1.10
N ILE A 14 5.68 -6.08 2.05
CA ILE A 14 6.53 -4.89 1.79
C ILE A 14 7.85 -5.30 1.15
N LYS A 15 8.54 -6.31 1.70
CA LYS A 15 9.78 -6.81 1.13
C LYS A 15 9.61 -7.29 -0.31
N ARG A 16 8.49 -7.95 -0.61
CA ARG A 16 8.17 -8.43 -1.96
C ARG A 16 7.97 -7.28 -2.95
N VAL A 17 7.23 -6.24 -2.54
CA VAL A 17 7.05 -5.03 -3.35
C VAL A 17 8.40 -4.34 -3.59
N ASN A 18 9.22 -4.18 -2.56
CA ASN A 18 10.54 -3.52 -2.67
C ASN A 18 11.54 -4.32 -3.50
N ALA A 19 11.40 -5.64 -3.60
CA ALA A 19 12.24 -6.50 -4.42
C ALA A 19 11.79 -6.57 -5.89
N HIS A 20 10.59 -6.05 -6.21
CA HIS A 20 10.09 -6.05 -7.59
C HIS A 20 10.72 -4.91 -8.39
N THR A 21 11.26 -5.24 -9.57
CA THR A 21 11.98 -4.31 -10.44
C THR A 21 11.12 -3.71 -11.54
N ASP A 22 10.07 -4.41 -11.97
CA ASP A 22 9.21 -3.93 -13.04
C ASP A 22 8.24 -2.86 -12.51
N PRO A 23 7.85 -1.90 -13.36
CA PRO A 23 6.89 -0.89 -12.95
C PRO A 23 5.51 -1.52 -12.70
N PHE A 24 4.93 -1.18 -11.54
CA PHE A 24 3.52 -1.44 -11.28
C PHE A 24 2.64 -0.57 -12.17
N PRO A 25 1.43 -1.04 -12.54
CA PRO A 25 0.38 -0.16 -13.02
C PRO A 25 0.14 1.00 -12.04
N ALA A 26 -0.12 2.20 -12.57
CA ALA A 26 -0.21 3.41 -11.75
C ALA A 26 -1.28 3.32 -10.64
N ASP A 27 -2.44 2.72 -10.93
CA ASP A 27 -3.50 2.49 -9.95
C ASP A 27 -3.05 1.56 -8.82
N THR A 28 -2.45 0.41 -9.17
CA THR A 28 -1.89 -0.53 -8.21
C THR A 28 -0.87 0.15 -7.30
N LEU A 29 0.03 0.97 -7.87
CA LEU A 29 1.04 1.68 -7.09
C LEU A 29 0.42 2.71 -6.13
N LEU A 30 -0.62 3.43 -6.55
CA LEU A 30 -1.34 4.39 -5.69
C LEU A 30 -2.04 3.68 -4.53
N ARG A 31 -2.65 2.52 -4.78
CA ARG A 31 -3.29 1.70 -3.75
C ARG A 31 -2.27 1.14 -2.76
N ILE A 32 -1.17 0.55 -3.24
CA ILE A 32 -0.04 0.09 -2.41
C ILE A 32 0.47 1.23 -1.52
N TYR A 33 0.66 2.43 -2.08
CA TYR A 33 1.08 3.61 -1.33
C TYR A 33 0.09 4.00 -0.23
N ALA A 34 -1.20 4.09 -0.53
CA ALA A 34 -2.21 4.56 0.42
C ALA A 34 -2.39 3.57 1.58
N TYR A 35 -2.50 2.28 1.28
CA TYR A 35 -2.63 1.25 2.33
C TYR A 35 -1.37 1.13 3.17
N TYR A 36 -0.17 1.26 2.58
CA TYR A 36 1.07 1.30 3.36
C TYR A 36 1.05 2.47 4.37
N LYS A 37 0.77 3.69 3.90
CA LYS A 37 0.72 4.90 4.74
C LYS A 37 -0.28 4.74 5.89
N LYS A 38 -1.47 4.21 5.59
CA LYS A 38 -2.50 3.97 6.59
C LYS A 38 -2.09 2.87 7.59
N ALA A 39 -1.50 1.77 7.11
CA ALA A 39 -1.04 0.65 7.92
C ALA A 39 0.12 1.00 8.86
N THR A 40 0.95 1.99 8.49
CA THR A 40 2.05 2.50 9.33
C THR A 40 1.68 3.75 10.11
N ASN A 41 0.40 4.14 10.10
CA ASN A 41 -0.11 5.34 10.76
C ASN A 41 0.65 6.64 10.38
N ASP A 42 1.09 6.75 9.11
CA ASP A 42 1.87 7.88 8.61
C ASP A 42 0.95 8.92 7.94
N TYR A 43 0.73 10.05 8.63
CA TYR A 43 -0.08 11.19 8.16
C TYR A 43 0.71 12.28 7.42
N SER A 44 1.99 12.07 7.12
CA SER A 44 2.76 13.04 6.33
C SER A 44 2.13 13.30 4.96
N ARG A 45 2.20 14.54 4.47
CA ARG A 45 1.62 14.90 3.17
C ARG A 45 2.48 14.35 2.02
N PRO A 46 1.87 13.96 0.88
CA PRO A 46 2.62 13.62 -0.33
C PRO A 46 3.52 14.77 -0.78
N SER A 47 4.77 14.46 -1.14
CA SER A 47 5.81 15.45 -1.49
C SER A 47 6.52 15.15 -2.82
N SER A 48 5.75 14.79 -3.86
CA SER A 48 6.29 14.69 -5.24
C SER A 48 6.61 16.06 -5.81
N ARG A 49 7.60 16.11 -6.72
CA ARG A 49 7.94 17.30 -7.53
C ARG A 49 6.83 17.69 -8.52
N THR A 50 5.94 16.75 -8.85
CA THR A 50 4.86 16.96 -9.82
C THR A 50 3.51 17.11 -9.10
N PRO A 51 2.83 18.27 -9.18
CA PRO A 51 1.59 18.51 -8.44
C PRO A 51 0.47 17.50 -8.71
N ILE A 52 0.31 17.06 -9.95
CA ILE A 52 -0.73 16.08 -10.32
C ILE A 52 -0.54 14.74 -9.61
N ILE A 53 0.71 14.30 -9.39
CA ILE A 53 1.02 13.07 -8.65
C ILE A 53 0.61 13.23 -7.19
N ASN A 54 0.82 14.41 -6.60
CA ASN A 54 0.36 14.68 -5.24
C ASN A 54 -1.16 14.66 -5.13
N ALA A 55 -1.88 15.16 -6.14
CA ALA A 55 -3.35 15.10 -6.18
C ALA A 55 -3.84 13.65 -6.19
N PHE A 56 -3.26 12.78 -7.03
CA PHE A 56 -3.60 11.35 -7.05
C PHE A 56 -3.28 10.65 -5.73
N LYS A 57 -2.10 10.90 -5.15
CA LYS A 57 -1.74 10.36 -3.82
C LYS A 57 -2.70 10.82 -2.73
N THR A 58 -3.11 12.08 -2.77
CA THR A 58 -4.05 12.66 -1.81
C THR A 58 -5.43 12.01 -1.93
N ASN A 59 -5.91 11.82 -3.15
CA ASN A 59 -7.16 11.11 -3.41
C ASN A 59 -7.11 9.67 -2.89
N ALA A 60 -6.03 8.93 -3.19
CA ALA A 60 -5.85 7.56 -2.70
C ALA A 60 -5.84 7.50 -1.16
N LEU A 61 -5.13 8.41 -0.48
CA LEU A 61 -5.13 8.48 0.99
C LEU A 61 -6.52 8.78 1.55
N PHE A 62 -7.27 9.70 0.90
CA PHE A 62 -8.63 10.04 1.29
C PHE A 62 -9.58 8.84 1.18
N GLN A 63 -9.43 8.03 0.12
CA GLN A 63 -10.22 6.81 -0.07
C GLN A 63 -9.96 5.76 1.02
N THR A 64 -8.77 5.75 1.63
CA THR A 64 -8.38 4.81 2.69
C THR A 64 -8.59 5.32 4.12
N LYS A 65 -9.28 6.45 4.30
CA LYS A 65 -9.33 7.12 5.61
C LYS A 65 -10.13 6.36 6.68
N ASP A 66 -11.20 5.67 6.27
CA ASP A 66 -12.24 5.11 7.16
C ASP A 66 -11.96 3.66 7.62
N ILE A 67 -10.79 3.11 7.28
CA ILE A 67 -10.34 1.79 7.76
C ILE A 67 -9.36 1.93 8.92
N THR A 68 -9.13 0.86 9.65
CA THR A 68 -8.11 0.75 10.69
C THR A 68 -6.73 0.41 10.11
N GLU A 69 -5.67 0.53 10.91
CA GLU A 69 -4.31 0.16 10.51
C GLU A 69 -4.21 -1.34 10.17
N ASP A 70 -4.85 -2.21 10.96
CA ASP A 70 -4.85 -3.65 10.74
C ASP A 70 -5.68 -4.05 9.50
N GLU A 71 -6.78 -3.36 9.21
CA GLU A 71 -7.50 -3.54 7.95
C GLU A 71 -6.64 -3.11 6.76
N ALA A 72 -5.93 -1.98 6.88
CA ALA A 72 -5.00 -1.53 5.84
C ALA A 72 -3.86 -2.54 5.59
N LYS A 73 -3.32 -3.17 6.65
CA LYS A 73 -2.32 -4.25 6.51
C LYS A 73 -2.89 -5.44 5.73
N ARG A 74 -4.11 -5.88 6.07
CA ARG A 74 -4.77 -7.01 5.38
C ARG A 74 -5.00 -6.70 3.90
N ILE A 75 -5.59 -5.56 3.60
CA ILE A 75 -5.85 -5.14 2.22
C ILE A 75 -4.54 -4.98 1.45
N TYR A 76 -3.47 -4.47 2.08
CA TYR A 76 -2.15 -4.40 1.47
C TYR A 76 -1.62 -5.80 1.12
N ILE A 77 -1.69 -6.75 2.05
CA ILE A 77 -1.25 -8.14 1.83
C ILE A 77 -2.04 -8.76 0.67
N ASP A 78 -3.36 -8.62 0.66
CA ASP A 78 -4.23 -9.18 -0.38
C ASP A 78 -3.89 -8.58 -1.75
N LEU A 79 -3.79 -7.24 -1.84
CA LEU A 79 -3.41 -6.53 -3.06
C LEU A 79 -2.06 -6.99 -3.62
N VAL A 80 -1.07 -7.18 -2.73
CA VAL A 80 0.26 -7.65 -3.11
C VAL A 80 0.19 -9.09 -3.60
N ASN A 81 -0.53 -9.96 -2.89
CA ASN A 81 -0.67 -11.36 -3.28
C ASN A 81 -1.36 -11.50 -4.64
N ASP A 82 -2.49 -10.82 -4.84
CA ASP A 82 -3.24 -10.83 -6.10
C ASP A 82 -2.36 -10.39 -7.27
N TYR A 83 -1.68 -9.24 -7.12
CA TYR A 83 -0.80 -8.72 -8.18
C TYR A 83 0.28 -9.72 -8.61
N PHE A 84 0.86 -10.46 -7.66
CA PHE A 84 1.92 -11.42 -7.97
C PHE A 84 1.41 -12.85 -8.24
N LEU A 85 0.15 -13.16 -7.97
CA LEU A 85 -0.49 -14.42 -8.40
C LEU A 85 -0.76 -14.38 -9.91
N ASP A 86 -1.23 -13.24 -10.42
CA ASP A 86 -1.54 -13.02 -11.85
C ASP A 86 -0.30 -12.95 -12.77
N LYS A 87 0.91 -12.97 -12.19
CA LYS A 87 2.20 -12.88 -12.91
C LYS A 87 2.91 -14.23 -13.08
N LYS A 88 2.27 -15.34 -12.67
CA LYS A 88 2.79 -16.70 -12.86
C LYS A 88 2.45 -17.30 -14.21
#